data_AF-A0AB74UQR3-F1
#
_entry.id   AF-A0AB74UQR3-F1
#
_cell.length_a   1.000
_cell.length_b   1.000
_cell.length_c   1.000
_cell.angle_alpha   90.00
_cell.angle_beta   90.00
_cell.angle_gamma   90.00
#
_symmetry.space_group_name_H-M   'P 1'
#
loop_
_entity.id
_entity.type
_entity.pdbx_description
1 polymer ?
#
loop_
_entity_poly.entity_id
_entity_poly.type
_entity_poly.pdbx_seq_one_letter_code
_entity_poly.pdbx_strand_id
1 'polypeptide(L)'
;MAESAAVTGIGKLGAGIAVAMLALGLTGPVAGQAAPQIAPRLTGELIITQLDTAQHDLAARATGSPGSSLAATSQKLADLGRDLRKALGKDLAKPIDMLGNDEKAQAYRAEAAVQRTQAFLEASKGCLGQDVAAMAAALARTVALKAAASGGSKLPPVINGVETLDRRPLFVLHGAGAGAAFALTGENLLDAQCASPVVSATDAQGKPQAVQPVVTGVLPNRIELKLPAGALPSGSYVLNVVAQRKVFLMGCTAQPPTSAALEVAPAPKVSVSYALTQICPAPGGGQGRAMPAVTGSMPEGVGRGTVAKYVTVDGCADPLSYAISATVTFGDGHGSTVGPISQIASAGITAGLPGGLSLSWDPSVHQLVVRPAASSCKGVY
;
A
#
# COMPACT_ATOMS: atom_id res chain seq x y z
N MET A 1 12.81 48.38 35.12
CA MET A 1 11.51 47.76 35.43
C MET A 1 11.01 47.20 34.10
N ALA A 2 11.37 45.99 33.65
CA ALA A 2 10.99 44.64 34.16
C ALA A 2 9.45 44.57 34.37
N GLU A 3 8.66 43.72 33.72
CA GLU A 3 8.80 42.27 33.53
C GLU A 3 7.99 41.71 32.33
N SER A 4 8.57 40.66 31.74
CA SER A 4 8.04 39.45 31.09
C SER A 4 6.54 39.22 30.81
N ALA A 5 6.26 38.74 29.59
CA ALA A 5 5.65 37.42 29.38
C ALA A 5 5.88 36.93 27.92
N ALA A 6 6.57 35.81 27.78
CA ALA A 6 6.74 35.05 26.54
C ALA A 6 5.90 33.76 26.63
N VAL A 7 5.22 33.35 25.56
CA VAL A 7 5.00 31.93 25.24
C VAL A 7 4.91 31.75 23.71
N THR A 8 5.83 30.92 23.21
CA THR A 8 6.00 30.35 21.87
C THR A 8 4.95 29.29 21.51
N GLY A 9 4.51 29.25 20.25
CA GLY A 9 3.68 28.17 19.67
C GLY A 9 4.34 27.52 18.45
N ILE A 10 4.71 26.25 18.62
CA ILE A 10 5.60 25.43 17.77
C ILE A 10 4.90 24.85 16.52
N GLY A 11 5.66 24.81 15.41
CA GLY A 11 5.27 24.25 14.12
C GLY A 11 5.06 22.73 14.09
N LYS A 12 4.20 22.31 13.16
CA LYS A 12 3.88 20.91 12.87
C LYS A 12 5.03 20.22 12.11
N LEU A 13 5.71 19.29 12.76
CA LEU A 13 6.60 18.29 12.17
C LEU A 13 5.93 16.91 12.20
N GLY A 14 6.31 16.09 11.21
CA GLY A 14 5.63 14.88 10.77
C GLY A 14 5.49 13.75 11.79
N ALA A 15 4.34 13.09 11.71
CA ALA A 15 4.09 11.82 12.38
C ALA A 15 4.80 10.69 11.61
N GLY A 16 6.01 10.34 12.07
CA GLY A 16 6.61 9.04 11.82
C GLY A 16 5.91 7.99 12.68
N ILE A 17 5.55 6.87 12.06
CA ILE A 17 4.91 5.73 12.71
C ILE A 17 5.91 5.13 13.71
N ALA A 18 5.70 5.38 15.00
CA ALA A 18 6.39 4.69 16.08
C ALA A 18 5.75 3.30 16.26
N VAL A 19 6.50 2.25 15.95
CA VAL A 19 6.12 0.87 16.26
C VAL A 19 6.24 0.68 17.77
N ALA A 20 5.12 0.30 18.38
CA ALA A 20 5.01 0.00 19.80
C ALA A 20 5.83 -1.25 20.17
N MET A 21 6.81 -1.10 21.07
CA MET A 21 7.34 -2.21 21.86
C MET A 21 6.63 -2.19 23.22
N LEU A 22 5.77 -3.17 23.44
CA LEU A 22 5.15 -3.42 24.75
C LEU A 22 6.01 -4.39 25.55
N ALA A 23 6.28 -3.94 26.78
CA ALA A 23 7.11 -4.50 27.82
C ALA A 23 6.67 -5.89 28.33
N LEU A 24 7.66 -6.68 28.75
CA LEU A 24 7.56 -7.64 29.84
C LEU A 24 8.75 -7.41 30.78
N GLY A 25 8.48 -7.01 32.03
CA GLY A 25 9.48 -6.93 33.10
C GLY A 25 9.23 -5.79 34.10
N LEU A 26 8.39 -6.05 35.11
CA LEU A 26 8.15 -5.20 36.29
C LEU A 26 9.35 -5.21 37.25
N THR A 27 9.84 -4.04 37.71
CA THR A 27 9.95 -3.62 39.14
C THR A 27 10.76 -2.31 39.31
N GLY A 28 10.14 -1.26 39.90
CA GLY A 28 10.77 -0.29 40.82
C GLY A 28 11.52 0.94 40.24
N PRO A 29 11.22 2.19 40.67
CA PRO A 29 11.82 3.39 40.12
C PRO A 29 13.10 3.79 40.87
N VAL A 30 14.24 3.76 40.18
CA VAL A 30 15.36 4.65 40.52
C VAL A 30 15.36 5.71 39.43
N ALA A 31 15.11 6.96 39.85
CA ALA A 31 15.21 8.14 39.00
C ALA A 31 16.69 8.35 38.60
N GLY A 32 17.15 7.53 37.65
CA GLY A 32 18.38 7.75 36.93
C GLY A 32 18.08 8.69 35.76
N GLN A 33 18.86 9.75 35.66
CA GLN A 33 18.88 10.67 34.53
C GLN A 33 18.80 9.87 33.22
N ALA A 34 17.70 10.03 32.49
CA ALA A 34 17.54 9.42 31.18
C ALA A 34 18.60 10.02 30.26
N ALA A 35 19.70 9.29 30.08
CA ALA A 35 20.62 9.53 28.98
C ALA A 35 19.77 9.56 27.69
N PRO A 36 20.05 10.47 26.74
CA PRO A 36 19.33 10.49 25.47
C PRO A 36 19.42 9.09 24.87
N GLN A 37 18.28 8.41 24.73
CA GLN A 37 18.22 7.11 24.10
C GLN A 37 18.64 7.31 22.64
N ILE A 38 19.92 7.02 22.36
CA ILE A 38 20.46 6.95 21.01
C ILE A 38 19.64 5.87 20.31
N ALA A 39 18.89 6.25 19.28
CA ALA A 39 18.13 5.30 18.48
C ALA A 39 19.08 4.17 18.02
N PRO A 40 18.66 2.89 18.09
CA PRO A 40 19.49 1.78 17.65
C PRO A 40 20.00 2.04 16.23
N ARG A 41 21.32 2.00 16.03
CA ARG A 41 21.90 2.11 14.68
C ARG A 41 21.49 0.88 13.88
N LEU A 42 21.24 1.06 12.59
CA LEU A 42 20.91 -0.04 11.68
C LEU A 42 22.12 -0.99 11.57
N THR A 43 21.90 -2.28 11.85
CA THR A 43 22.90 -3.35 11.80
C THR A 43 22.44 -4.47 10.86
N GLY A 44 23.37 -5.31 10.44
CA GLY A 44 23.06 -6.50 9.65
C GLY A 44 22.14 -7.48 10.37
N GLU A 45 22.34 -7.66 11.68
CA GLU A 45 21.48 -8.52 12.52
C GLU A 45 20.03 -8.07 12.49
N LEU A 46 19.78 -6.77 12.68
CA LEU A 46 18.42 -6.22 12.66
C LEU A 46 17.73 -6.45 11.32
N ILE A 47 18.43 -6.20 10.21
CA ILE A 47 17.89 -6.40 8.86
C ILE A 47 17.57 -7.88 8.63
N ILE A 48 18.43 -8.80 9.07
CA ILE A 48 18.20 -10.24 8.93
C ILE A 48 16.96 -10.67 9.73
N THR A 49 16.80 -10.21 10.96
CA THR A 49 15.59 -10.50 11.75
C THR A 49 14.32 -9.96 11.08
N GLN A 50 14.39 -8.78 10.47
CA GLN A 50 13.27 -8.21 9.74
C GLN A 50 12.98 -8.96 8.43
N LEU A 51 14.00 -9.47 7.74
CA LEU A 51 13.85 -10.35 6.58
C LEU A 51 13.16 -11.65 6.97
N ASP A 52 13.59 -12.29 8.06
CA ASP A 52 12.99 -13.53 8.55
C ASP A 52 11.50 -13.32 8.91
N THR A 53 11.18 -12.18 9.54
CA THR A 53 9.78 -11.79 9.86
C THR A 53 8.96 -11.56 8.59
N ALA A 54 9.47 -10.72 7.67
CA ALA A 54 8.80 -10.42 6.41
C ALA A 54 8.61 -11.68 5.55
N GLN A 55 9.59 -12.59 5.55
CA GLN A 55 9.57 -13.87 4.86
C GLN A 55 8.48 -14.79 5.41
N HIS A 56 8.38 -14.90 6.74
CA HIS A 56 7.36 -15.67 7.42
C HIS A 56 5.94 -15.13 7.15
N ASP A 57 5.74 -13.83 7.30
CA ASP A 57 4.42 -13.21 7.09
C ASP A 57 3.97 -13.30 5.62
N LEU A 58 4.91 -13.18 4.68
CA LEU A 58 4.64 -13.35 3.26
C LEU A 58 4.31 -14.81 2.91
N ALA A 59 4.98 -15.77 3.54
CA ALA A 59 4.66 -17.20 3.39
C ALA A 59 3.26 -17.52 3.93
N ALA A 60 2.90 -16.98 5.11
CA ALA A 60 1.56 -17.11 5.66
C ALA A 60 0.51 -16.52 4.70
N ARG A 61 0.77 -15.32 4.15
CA ARG A 61 -0.12 -14.70 3.16
C ARG A 61 -0.27 -15.53 1.88
N ALA A 62 0.81 -16.19 1.43
CA ALA A 62 0.78 -17.03 0.23
C ALA A 62 -0.19 -18.21 0.33
N THR A 63 -0.46 -18.74 1.53
CA THR A 63 -1.42 -19.83 1.73
C THR A 63 -2.85 -19.44 1.32
N GLY A 64 -3.22 -18.17 1.51
CA GLY A 64 -4.51 -17.61 1.08
C GLY A 64 -4.52 -17.06 -0.35
N SER A 65 -3.45 -17.27 -1.13
CA SER A 65 -3.36 -16.84 -2.53
C SER A 65 -2.59 -17.86 -3.38
N PRO A 66 -3.13 -19.08 -3.58
CA PRO A 66 -2.48 -20.12 -4.39
C PRO A 66 -2.24 -19.63 -5.82
N GLY A 67 -1.07 -19.94 -6.40
CA GLY A 67 -0.70 -19.51 -7.76
C GLY A 67 -0.13 -18.09 -7.87
N SER A 68 -0.10 -17.32 -6.78
CA SER A 68 0.59 -16.02 -6.75
C SER A 68 2.11 -16.16 -6.65
N SER A 69 2.83 -15.08 -6.96
CA SER A 69 4.29 -15.00 -6.81
C SER A 69 4.78 -14.93 -5.35
N LEU A 70 3.88 -14.95 -4.36
CA LEU A 70 4.20 -14.67 -2.95
C LEU A 70 5.11 -15.74 -2.32
N ALA A 71 4.85 -17.02 -2.58
CA ALA A 71 5.69 -18.11 -2.05
C ALA A 71 7.12 -18.04 -2.59
N ALA A 72 7.28 -17.83 -3.90
CA ALA A 72 8.59 -17.65 -4.52
C ALA A 72 9.29 -16.38 -4.03
N THR A 73 8.55 -15.31 -3.77
CA THR A 73 9.09 -14.07 -3.22
C THR A 73 9.54 -14.25 -1.76
N SER A 74 8.78 -14.99 -0.95
CA SER A 74 9.17 -15.37 0.41
C SER A 74 10.51 -16.12 0.40
N GLN A 75 10.68 -17.08 -0.51
CA GLN A 75 11.95 -17.78 -0.65
C GLN A 75 13.10 -16.84 -1.03
N LYS A 76 12.88 -15.88 -1.94
CA LYS A 76 13.91 -14.87 -2.28
C LYS A 76 14.28 -13.96 -1.11
N LEU A 77 13.35 -13.65 -0.21
CA LEU A 77 13.66 -12.92 1.03
C LEU A 77 14.56 -13.74 1.95
N ALA A 78 14.31 -15.05 2.07
CA ALA A 78 15.20 -15.96 2.80
C ALA A 78 16.60 -16.00 2.18
N ASP A 79 16.69 -16.05 0.84
CA ASP A 79 17.96 -16.04 0.12
C ASP A 79 18.74 -14.75 0.38
N LEU A 80 18.08 -13.59 0.30
CA LEU A 80 18.68 -12.31 0.67
C LEU A 80 19.23 -12.30 2.10
N GLY A 81 18.48 -12.87 3.06
CA GLY A 81 18.91 -12.98 4.46
C GLY A 81 20.13 -13.89 4.63
N ARG A 82 20.17 -15.02 3.91
CA ARG A 82 21.32 -15.93 3.90
C ARG A 82 22.56 -15.28 3.27
N ASP A 83 22.38 -14.62 2.14
CA ASP A 83 23.47 -13.95 1.42
C ASP A 83 24.03 -12.78 2.23
N LEU A 84 23.16 -12.00 2.88
CA LEU A 84 23.60 -10.92 3.78
C LEU A 84 24.36 -11.48 4.99
N ARG A 85 23.85 -12.57 5.61
CA ARG A 85 24.54 -13.24 6.71
C ARG A 85 25.93 -13.72 6.31
N LYS A 86 26.06 -14.28 5.12
CA LYS A 86 27.33 -14.73 4.55
C LYS A 86 28.29 -13.57 4.26
N ALA A 87 27.79 -12.50 3.65
CA ALA A 87 28.59 -11.33 3.29
C ALA A 87 29.14 -10.60 4.53
N LEU A 88 28.32 -10.46 5.57
CA LEU A 88 28.72 -9.75 6.79
C LEU A 88 29.55 -10.61 7.75
N GLY A 89 29.29 -11.93 7.84
CA GLY A 89 30.06 -12.84 8.68
C GLY A 89 30.14 -12.37 10.15
N LYS A 90 31.34 -11.98 10.61
CA LYS A 90 31.57 -11.49 11.99
C LYS A 90 31.14 -10.04 12.19
N ASP A 91 30.83 -9.32 11.12
CA ASP A 91 30.51 -7.90 11.14
C ASP A 91 29.00 -7.62 11.22
N LEU A 92 28.20 -8.66 11.46
CA LEU A 92 26.74 -8.60 11.58
C LEU A 92 26.25 -7.55 12.60
N ALA A 93 26.90 -7.48 13.76
CA ALA A 93 26.58 -6.52 14.82
C ALA A 93 27.16 -5.12 14.59
N LYS A 94 28.02 -4.93 13.58
CA LYS A 94 28.58 -3.61 13.29
C LYS A 94 27.51 -2.70 12.69
N PRO A 95 27.49 -1.41 13.06
CA PRO A 95 26.68 -0.42 12.37
C PRO A 95 26.99 -0.37 10.87
N ILE A 96 25.95 -0.32 10.03
CA ILE A 96 26.10 -0.40 8.57
C ILE A 96 26.92 0.75 8.00
N ASP A 97 26.90 1.92 8.62
CA ASP A 97 27.70 3.08 8.24
C ASP A 97 29.22 2.81 8.30
N MET A 98 29.63 1.84 9.13
CA MET A 98 31.03 1.42 9.33
C MET A 98 31.49 0.29 8.39
N LEU A 99 30.58 -0.28 7.58
CA LEU A 99 30.90 -1.35 6.64
C LEU A 99 31.54 -0.81 5.35
N GLY A 100 32.17 -1.72 4.60
CA GLY A 100 32.60 -1.49 3.23
C GLY A 100 31.43 -1.12 2.31
N ASN A 101 31.73 -0.48 1.19
CA ASN A 101 30.70 0.08 0.30
C ASN A 101 29.76 -0.99 -0.27
N ASP A 102 30.27 -2.18 -0.59
CA ASP A 102 29.49 -3.25 -1.20
C ASP A 102 28.59 -3.93 -0.16
N GLU A 103 29.12 -4.23 1.03
CA GLU A 103 28.36 -4.81 2.15
C GLU A 103 27.27 -3.84 2.61
N LYS A 104 27.60 -2.55 2.72
CA LYS A 104 26.66 -1.48 3.01
C LYS A 104 25.54 -1.43 1.99
N ALA A 105 25.88 -1.42 0.70
CA ALA A 105 24.88 -1.38 -0.36
C ALA A 105 24.00 -2.64 -0.36
N GLN A 106 24.56 -3.82 -0.09
CA GLN A 106 23.80 -5.06 0.05
C GLN A 106 22.82 -4.98 1.24
N ALA A 107 23.26 -4.46 2.38
CA ALA A 107 22.41 -4.29 3.56
C ALA A 107 21.23 -3.35 3.28
N TYR A 108 21.46 -2.17 2.70
CA TYR A 108 20.39 -1.24 2.32
C TYR A 108 19.42 -1.83 1.29
N ARG A 109 19.89 -2.61 0.31
CA ARG A 109 19.02 -3.29 -0.65
C ARG A 109 18.12 -4.33 0.03
N ALA A 110 18.67 -5.04 1.01
CA ALA A 110 17.93 -6.04 1.77
C ALA A 110 16.88 -5.38 2.68
N GLU A 111 17.23 -4.27 3.35
CA GLU A 111 16.28 -3.46 4.11
C GLU A 111 15.16 -2.89 3.22
N ALA A 112 15.50 -2.37 2.03
CA ALA A 112 14.51 -1.90 1.08
C ALA A 112 13.52 -3.01 0.66
N ALA A 113 13.98 -4.25 0.53
CA ALA A 113 13.11 -5.41 0.26
C ALA A 113 12.17 -5.72 1.44
N VAL A 114 12.65 -5.61 2.69
CA VAL A 114 11.82 -5.71 3.90
C VAL A 114 10.71 -4.66 3.88
N GLN A 115 11.09 -3.38 3.75
CA GLN A 115 10.15 -2.27 3.83
C GLN A 115 9.08 -2.37 2.73
N ARG A 116 9.48 -2.75 1.51
CA ARG A 116 8.53 -2.97 0.41
C ARG A 116 7.58 -4.15 0.68
N THR A 117 8.07 -5.22 1.31
CA THR A 117 7.25 -6.38 1.68
C THR A 117 6.23 -6.03 2.77
N GLN A 118 6.66 -5.31 3.80
CA GLN A 118 5.75 -4.84 4.86
C GLN A 118 4.68 -3.90 4.30
N ALA A 119 5.07 -2.97 3.41
CA ALA A 119 4.11 -2.10 2.73
C ALA A 119 3.08 -2.89 1.90
N PHE A 120 3.49 -3.99 1.26
CA PHE A 120 2.57 -4.88 0.55
C PHE A 120 1.60 -5.59 1.51
N LEU A 121 2.12 -6.17 2.60
CA LEU A 121 1.32 -6.89 3.59
C LEU A 121 0.25 -5.98 4.21
N GLU A 122 0.57 -4.71 4.44
CA GLU A 122 -0.39 -3.71 4.91
C GLU A 122 -1.35 -3.24 3.81
N ALA A 123 -0.83 -2.84 2.65
CA ALA A 123 -1.65 -2.23 1.59
C ALA A 123 -2.58 -3.23 0.89
N SER A 124 -2.23 -4.52 0.88
CA SER A 124 -3.02 -5.59 0.25
C SER A 124 -4.22 -6.04 1.09
N LYS A 125 -4.34 -5.55 2.34
CA LYS A 125 -5.51 -5.82 3.18
C LYS A 125 -6.75 -5.22 2.52
N GLY A 126 -7.74 -6.07 2.25
CA GLY A 126 -9.01 -5.65 1.63
C GLY A 126 -8.96 -5.41 0.10
N CYS A 127 -7.83 -5.72 -0.56
CA CYS A 127 -7.75 -5.73 -2.02
C CYS A 127 -8.43 -6.95 -2.63
N LEU A 128 -8.90 -6.81 -3.87
CA LEU A 128 -9.43 -7.91 -4.67
C LEU A 128 -8.33 -8.89 -5.10
N GLY A 129 -8.68 -10.15 -5.36
CA GLY A 129 -7.69 -11.19 -5.70
C GLY A 129 -6.82 -10.83 -6.90
N GLN A 130 -7.40 -10.21 -7.93
CA GLN A 130 -6.67 -9.73 -9.12
C GLN A 130 -5.69 -8.59 -8.77
N ASP A 131 -6.11 -7.63 -7.95
CA ASP A 131 -5.24 -6.55 -7.48
C ASP A 131 -4.13 -7.09 -6.58
N VAL A 132 -4.44 -8.01 -5.67
CA VAL A 132 -3.44 -8.68 -4.82
C VAL A 132 -2.41 -9.40 -5.68
N ALA A 133 -2.83 -10.09 -6.75
CA ALA A 133 -1.92 -10.76 -7.68
C ALA A 133 -1.02 -9.77 -8.44
N ALA A 134 -1.57 -8.65 -8.93
CA ALA A 134 -0.79 -7.59 -9.58
C ALA A 134 0.20 -6.91 -8.61
N MET A 135 -0.26 -6.62 -7.38
CA MET A 135 0.60 -6.10 -6.31
C MET A 135 1.72 -7.08 -5.94
N ALA A 136 1.41 -8.39 -5.89
CA ALA A 136 2.38 -9.44 -5.65
C ALA A 136 3.42 -9.55 -6.79
N ALA A 137 3.00 -9.35 -8.04
CA ALA A 137 3.92 -9.30 -9.18
C ALA A 137 4.89 -8.12 -9.08
N ALA A 138 4.39 -6.92 -8.75
CA ALA A 138 5.22 -5.73 -8.51
C ALA A 138 6.22 -5.94 -7.35
N LEU A 139 5.78 -6.55 -6.25
CA LEU A 139 6.64 -6.91 -5.12
C LEU A 139 7.72 -7.90 -5.55
N ALA A 140 7.34 -9.01 -6.18
CA ALA A 140 8.25 -10.05 -6.65
C ALA A 140 9.33 -9.49 -7.59
N ARG A 141 8.94 -8.59 -8.49
CA ARG A 141 9.87 -7.90 -9.39
C ARG A 141 10.81 -6.98 -8.63
N THR A 142 10.30 -6.20 -7.68
CA THR A 142 11.14 -5.31 -6.86
C THR A 142 12.18 -6.12 -6.08
N VAL A 143 11.77 -7.19 -5.39
CA VAL A 143 12.69 -8.07 -4.64
C VAL A 143 13.74 -8.70 -5.57
N ALA A 144 13.33 -9.16 -6.75
CA ALA A 144 14.26 -9.71 -7.74
C ALA A 144 15.30 -8.67 -8.21
N LEU A 145 14.89 -7.42 -8.45
CA LEU A 145 15.79 -6.33 -8.82
C LEU A 145 16.79 -6.01 -7.69
N LYS A 146 16.34 -6.03 -6.42
CA LYS A 146 17.24 -5.82 -5.27
C LYS A 146 18.25 -6.95 -5.11
N ALA A 147 17.83 -8.20 -5.34
CA ALA A 147 18.71 -9.36 -5.26
C ALA A 147 19.74 -9.41 -6.40
N ALA A 148 19.39 -8.97 -7.61
CA ALA A 148 20.28 -8.97 -8.76
C ALA A 148 21.24 -7.76 -8.81
N ALA A 149 20.94 -6.68 -8.07
CA ALA A 149 21.74 -5.46 -8.09
C ALA A 149 23.12 -5.68 -7.45
N SER A 150 24.15 -5.18 -8.13
CA SER A 150 25.55 -5.26 -7.73
C SER A 150 26.21 -3.89 -7.68
N GLY A 151 27.38 -3.83 -7.06
CA GLY A 151 28.11 -2.59 -6.82
C GLY A 151 27.63 -1.82 -5.60
N GLY A 152 28.55 -1.00 -5.08
CA GLY A 152 28.37 -0.20 -3.89
C GLY A 152 29.04 1.16 -4.01
N SER A 153 28.59 2.08 -3.18
CA SER A 153 29.22 3.39 -3.02
C SER A 153 29.18 3.79 -1.55
N LYS A 154 29.86 4.89 -1.21
CA LYS A 154 29.89 5.38 0.17
C LYS A 154 28.50 5.71 0.72
N LEU A 155 27.62 6.20 -0.15
CA LEU A 155 26.23 6.57 0.13
C LEU A 155 25.36 5.97 -0.99
N PRO A 156 25.05 4.66 -0.91
CA PRO A 156 24.36 3.97 -1.98
C PRO A 156 22.95 4.54 -2.15
N PRO A 157 22.54 4.90 -3.38
CA PRO A 157 21.15 5.26 -3.63
C PRO A 157 20.28 4.01 -3.52
N VAL A 158 19.24 4.07 -2.69
CA VAL A 158 18.30 2.96 -2.55
C VAL A 158 16.88 3.47 -2.64
N ILE A 159 16.06 2.85 -3.50
CA ILE A 159 14.62 3.03 -3.47
C ILE A 159 14.02 1.94 -2.58
N ASN A 160 13.26 2.32 -1.58
CA ASN A 160 12.56 1.41 -0.66
C ASN A 160 11.03 1.45 -0.84
N GLY A 161 10.50 2.47 -1.53
CA GLY A 161 9.08 2.60 -1.75
C GLY A 161 8.72 3.28 -3.07
N VAL A 162 7.49 3.00 -3.49
CA VAL A 162 6.76 3.79 -4.48
C VAL A 162 5.45 4.16 -3.81
N GLU A 163 5.08 5.44 -3.86
CA GLU A 163 3.96 5.98 -3.10
C GLU A 163 3.16 6.97 -3.93
N THR A 164 1.86 7.09 -3.66
CA THR A 164 1.06 8.21 -4.14
C THR A 164 1.56 9.53 -3.53
N LEU A 165 1.13 10.68 -4.08
CA LEU A 165 1.55 11.98 -3.54
C LEU A 165 1.12 12.20 -2.07
N ASP A 166 0.04 11.55 -1.64
CA ASP A 166 -0.42 11.53 -0.25
C ASP A 166 0.24 10.43 0.63
N ARG A 167 1.37 9.87 0.16
CA ARG A 167 2.23 8.91 0.89
C ARG A 167 1.58 7.57 1.21
N ARG A 168 0.69 7.10 0.34
CA ARG A 168 0.17 5.73 0.42
C ARG A 168 1.02 4.81 -0.46
N PRO A 169 1.36 3.59 -0.01
CA PRO A 169 2.11 2.64 -0.82
C PRO A 169 1.42 2.38 -2.16
N LEU A 170 2.17 2.46 -3.25
CA LEU A 170 1.67 2.22 -4.60
C LEU A 170 2.35 1.00 -5.19
N PHE A 171 1.57 0.09 -5.77
CA PHE A 171 2.05 -1.14 -6.41
C PHE A 171 1.47 -1.32 -7.81
N VAL A 172 0.23 -0.89 -8.05
CA VAL A 172 -0.48 -1.09 -9.31
C VAL A 172 -0.97 0.24 -9.89
N LEU A 173 -0.83 0.40 -11.20
CA LEU A 173 -1.44 1.48 -11.96
C LEU A 173 -2.60 0.93 -12.79
N HIS A 174 -3.82 1.41 -12.53
CA HIS A 174 -4.99 1.07 -13.35
C HIS A 174 -5.16 2.02 -14.54
N GLY A 175 -6.02 1.61 -15.49
CA GLY A 175 -6.52 2.52 -16.55
C GLY A 175 -5.43 3.03 -17.50
N ALA A 176 -4.38 2.23 -17.73
CA ALA A 176 -3.20 2.60 -18.52
C ALA A 176 -2.36 3.73 -17.91
N GLY A 177 -2.57 4.10 -16.63
CA GLY A 177 -1.73 5.03 -15.86
C GLY A 177 -1.65 6.46 -16.38
N ALA A 178 -2.54 6.86 -17.29
CA ALA A 178 -2.50 8.18 -17.91
C ALA A 178 -2.67 9.30 -16.86
N GLY A 179 -1.66 10.18 -16.76
CA GLY A 179 -1.69 11.30 -15.84
C GLY A 179 -1.40 10.96 -14.38
N ALA A 180 -1.01 9.72 -14.08
CA ALA A 180 -0.69 9.30 -12.72
C ALA A 180 0.48 10.12 -12.16
N ALA A 181 0.31 10.60 -10.92
CA ALA A 181 1.34 11.30 -10.17
C ALA A 181 1.66 10.54 -8.88
N PHE A 182 2.93 10.23 -8.69
CA PHE A 182 3.42 9.41 -7.59
C PHE A 182 4.88 9.77 -7.28
N ALA A 183 5.48 9.12 -6.29
CA ALA A 183 6.85 9.35 -5.91
C ALA A 183 7.60 8.04 -5.66
N LEU A 184 8.90 8.07 -5.94
CA LEU A 184 9.87 7.10 -5.45
C LEU A 184 10.39 7.60 -4.10
N THR A 185 10.41 6.75 -3.08
CA THR A 185 10.98 7.04 -1.76
C THR A 185 12.22 6.19 -1.52
N GLY A 186 13.16 6.70 -0.72
CA GLY A 186 14.44 6.04 -0.56
C GLY A 186 15.49 6.84 0.19
N GLU A 187 16.74 6.45 0.04
CA GLU A 187 17.90 7.15 0.60
C GLU A 187 18.88 7.54 -0.49
N ASN A 188 19.63 8.63 -0.24
CA ASN A 188 20.72 9.12 -1.10
C ASN A 188 20.32 9.32 -2.56
N LEU A 189 19.08 9.75 -2.81
CA LEU A 189 18.52 9.93 -4.16
C LEU A 189 18.96 11.25 -4.82
N LEU A 190 19.43 12.21 -4.03
CA LEU A 190 19.94 13.50 -4.51
C LEU A 190 21.14 13.96 -3.69
N ASP A 191 22.16 14.44 -4.38
CA ASP A 191 23.17 15.33 -3.85
C ASP A 191 22.88 16.75 -4.37
N ALA A 192 22.65 17.70 -3.47
CA ALA A 192 22.27 19.07 -3.82
C ALA A 192 23.36 19.82 -4.63
N GLN A 193 24.59 19.30 -4.66
CA GLN A 193 25.69 19.86 -5.44
C GLN A 193 25.79 19.30 -6.86
N CYS A 194 24.91 18.37 -7.24
CA CYS A 194 24.92 17.69 -8.52
C CYS A 194 23.59 17.82 -9.27
N ALA A 195 23.60 17.41 -10.54
CA ALA A 195 22.38 17.39 -11.35
C ALA A 195 21.33 16.45 -10.74
N SER A 196 20.06 16.77 -10.97
CA SER A 196 18.94 15.94 -10.56
C SER A 196 19.07 14.50 -11.12
N PRO A 197 18.58 13.50 -10.38
CA PRO A 197 18.61 12.11 -10.84
C PRO A 197 17.79 11.95 -12.12
N VAL A 198 18.28 11.07 -13.00
CA VAL A 198 17.56 10.68 -14.21
C VAL A 198 16.70 9.47 -13.89
N VAL A 199 15.42 9.53 -14.27
CA VAL A 199 14.47 8.43 -14.10
C VAL A 199 13.99 7.97 -15.48
N SER A 200 14.01 6.65 -15.70
CA SER A 200 13.52 6.02 -16.93
C SER A 200 12.67 4.80 -16.59
N ALA A 201 11.82 4.38 -17.52
CA ALA A 201 10.98 3.20 -17.37
C ALA A 201 11.24 2.13 -18.42
N THR A 202 11.27 0.88 -17.97
CA THR A 202 11.39 -0.32 -18.82
C THR A 202 10.32 -1.36 -18.48
N ASP A 203 10.13 -2.35 -19.34
CA ASP A 203 9.40 -3.56 -19.01
C ASP A 203 10.23 -4.55 -18.16
N ALA A 204 9.71 -5.75 -17.94
CA ALA A 204 10.39 -6.82 -17.19
C ALA A 204 11.65 -7.36 -17.90
N GLN A 205 11.77 -7.15 -19.20
CA GLN A 205 12.89 -7.59 -20.03
C GLN A 205 13.95 -6.49 -20.22
N GLY A 206 13.70 -5.29 -19.68
CA GLY A 206 14.60 -4.14 -19.81
C GLY A 206 14.37 -3.34 -21.09
N LYS A 207 13.31 -3.63 -21.85
CA LYS A 207 12.94 -2.83 -23.03
C LYS A 207 12.35 -1.50 -22.57
N PRO A 208 12.77 -0.35 -23.14
CA PRO A 208 12.18 0.94 -22.81
C PRO A 208 10.67 0.97 -23.04
N GLN A 209 9.94 1.56 -22.08
CA GLN A 209 8.51 1.83 -22.22
C GLN A 209 8.28 3.05 -23.12
N ALA A 210 7.17 3.06 -23.86
CA ALA A 210 6.82 4.20 -24.72
C ALA A 210 6.46 5.45 -23.90
N VAL A 211 5.76 5.25 -22.78
CA VAL A 211 5.48 6.28 -21.80
C VAL A 211 6.64 6.31 -20.81
N GLN A 212 7.36 7.44 -20.76
CA GLN A 212 8.47 7.66 -19.81
C GLN A 212 8.01 8.59 -18.68
N PRO A 213 8.45 8.36 -17.43
CA PRO A 213 8.09 9.23 -16.31
C PRO A 213 8.81 10.58 -16.43
N VAL A 214 8.12 11.66 -16.08
CA VAL A 214 8.69 13.00 -15.98
C VAL A 214 8.93 13.33 -14.52
N VAL A 215 10.16 13.74 -14.18
CA VAL A 215 10.50 14.20 -12.84
C VAL A 215 9.88 15.58 -12.59
N THR A 216 9.08 15.70 -11.53
CA THR A 216 8.41 16.96 -11.16
C THR A 216 8.96 17.59 -9.89
N GLY A 217 9.69 16.83 -9.08
CA GLY A 217 10.28 17.30 -7.83
C GLY A 217 11.31 16.31 -7.31
N VAL A 218 12.36 16.81 -6.64
CA VAL A 218 13.44 15.96 -6.11
C VAL A 218 13.86 16.46 -4.73
N LEU A 219 13.92 15.52 -3.79
CA LEU A 219 14.45 15.65 -2.45
C LEU A 219 15.47 14.53 -2.19
N PRO A 220 16.35 14.65 -1.18
CA PRO A 220 17.36 13.62 -0.85
C PRO A 220 16.80 12.20 -0.65
N ASN A 221 15.54 12.08 -0.25
CA ASN A 221 14.85 10.84 0.05
C ASN A 221 13.59 10.61 -0.80
N ARG A 222 13.32 11.46 -1.80
CA ARG A 222 12.07 11.39 -2.57
C ARG A 222 12.19 12.00 -3.96
N ILE A 223 11.70 11.28 -4.98
CA ILE A 223 11.61 11.78 -6.36
C ILE A 223 10.14 11.74 -6.77
N GLU A 224 9.53 12.89 -7.03
CA GLU A 224 8.18 12.99 -7.57
C GLU A 224 8.19 12.82 -9.08
N LEU A 225 7.23 12.02 -9.56
CA LEU A 225 7.08 11.63 -10.95
C LEU A 225 5.65 11.86 -11.41
N LYS A 226 5.51 12.26 -12.67
CA LYS A 226 4.25 12.30 -13.39
C LYS A 226 4.36 11.52 -14.69
N LEU A 227 3.39 10.65 -14.96
CA LEU A 227 3.29 9.99 -16.26
C LEU A 227 2.56 10.89 -17.25
N PRO A 228 3.11 11.10 -18.46
CA PRO A 228 2.37 11.76 -19.51
C PRO A 228 1.15 10.93 -19.92
N ALA A 229 0.21 11.55 -20.62
CA ALA A 229 -0.91 10.81 -21.19
C ALA A 229 -0.41 9.82 -22.24
N GLY A 230 -0.90 8.59 -22.18
CA GLY A 230 -0.51 7.51 -23.08
C GLY A 230 -0.99 6.17 -22.56
N ALA A 231 -1.09 5.18 -23.46
CA ALA A 231 -1.45 3.83 -23.07
C ALA A 231 -0.23 3.09 -22.52
N LEU A 232 -0.25 2.74 -21.23
CA LEU A 232 0.68 1.77 -20.67
C LEU A 232 0.22 0.34 -21.00
N PRO A 233 1.10 -0.51 -21.57
CA PRO A 233 0.80 -1.92 -21.74
C PRO A 233 0.69 -2.59 -20.37
N SER A 234 -0.19 -3.59 -20.26
CA SER A 234 -0.27 -4.42 -19.05
C SER A 234 1.02 -5.18 -18.83
N GLY A 235 1.41 -5.31 -17.56
CA GLY A 235 2.67 -5.95 -17.15
C GLY A 235 3.54 -5.03 -16.30
N SER A 236 4.79 -5.44 -16.10
CA SER A 236 5.72 -4.73 -15.23
C SER A 236 6.16 -3.39 -15.81
N TYR A 237 6.14 -2.36 -14.96
CA TYR A 237 6.69 -1.04 -15.23
C TYR A 237 7.81 -0.76 -14.24
N VAL A 238 9.05 -0.98 -14.70
CA VAL A 238 10.26 -0.89 -13.89
C VAL A 238 10.84 0.52 -14.01
N LEU A 239 10.87 1.23 -12.89
CA LEU A 239 11.46 2.56 -12.74
C LEU A 239 12.94 2.41 -12.39
N ASN A 240 13.82 2.93 -13.24
CA ASN A 240 15.27 2.92 -13.05
C ASN A 240 15.75 4.34 -12.77
N VAL A 241 16.53 4.51 -11.70
CA VAL A 241 17.04 5.79 -11.24
C VAL A 241 18.55 5.78 -11.24
N VAL A 242 19.13 6.79 -11.88
CA VAL A 242 20.57 7.07 -11.85
C VAL A 242 20.78 8.42 -11.17
N ALA A 243 21.25 8.37 -9.93
CA ALA A 243 21.62 9.56 -9.16
C ALA A 243 23.09 9.93 -9.37
N GLN A 244 23.44 11.18 -9.07
CA GLN A 244 24.82 11.66 -9.06
C GLN A 244 25.25 12.03 -7.64
N ARG A 245 26.55 11.92 -7.37
CA ARG A 245 27.14 12.30 -6.09
C ARG A 245 28.37 13.16 -6.30
N LYS A 246 28.58 14.16 -5.45
CA LYS A 246 29.82 14.90 -5.43
C LYS A 246 30.92 14.05 -4.81
N VAL A 247 31.98 13.83 -5.58
CA VAL A 247 33.21 13.19 -5.12
C VAL A 247 34.32 14.26 -5.11
N PHE A 248 35.11 14.26 -4.03
CA PHE A 248 36.25 15.16 -3.87
C PHE A 248 37.20 15.01 -5.07
N LEU A 249 37.60 16.14 -5.68
CA LEU A 249 38.45 16.24 -6.89
C LEU A 249 37.86 15.68 -8.21
N MET A 250 36.91 14.74 -8.17
CA MET A 250 36.33 14.13 -9.38
C MET A 250 35.04 14.79 -9.88
N GLY A 251 34.46 15.73 -9.13
CA GLY A 251 33.20 16.35 -9.52
C GLY A 251 31.99 15.46 -9.24
N CYS A 252 30.92 15.66 -10.00
CA CYS A 252 29.71 14.84 -9.87
C CYS A 252 29.86 13.56 -10.67
N THR A 253 29.73 12.42 -10.00
CA THR A 253 29.84 11.09 -10.63
C THR A 253 28.54 10.32 -10.49
N ALA A 254 28.18 9.58 -11.54
CA ALA A 254 27.03 8.70 -11.52
C ALA A 254 27.22 7.62 -10.45
N GLN A 255 26.17 7.38 -9.67
CA GLN A 255 26.10 6.30 -8.70
C GLN A 255 25.59 5.01 -9.37
N PRO A 256 25.82 3.83 -8.77
CA PRO A 256 25.17 2.60 -9.20
C PRO A 256 23.64 2.80 -9.31
N PRO A 257 22.99 2.27 -10.36
CA PRO A 257 21.56 2.45 -10.56
C PRO A 257 20.75 1.77 -9.46
N THR A 258 19.59 2.33 -9.17
CA THR A 258 18.61 1.74 -8.24
C THR A 258 17.24 1.74 -8.89
N SER A 259 16.46 0.70 -8.61
CA SER A 259 15.17 0.50 -9.29
C SER A 259 14.06 0.11 -8.33
N ALA A 260 12.82 0.33 -8.78
CA ALA A 260 11.60 -0.20 -8.19
C ALA A 260 10.62 -0.59 -9.30
N ALA A 261 9.66 -1.45 -8.99
CA ALA A 261 8.65 -1.88 -9.95
C ALA A 261 7.23 -1.57 -9.49
N LEU A 262 6.42 -1.19 -10.49
CA LEU A 262 4.97 -1.19 -10.44
C LEU A 262 4.44 -2.24 -11.41
N GLU A 263 3.18 -2.61 -11.25
CA GLU A 263 2.43 -3.42 -12.20
C GLU A 263 1.36 -2.56 -12.88
N VAL A 264 1.25 -2.65 -14.20
CA VAL A 264 0.14 -2.05 -14.94
C VAL A 264 -0.90 -3.13 -15.18
N ALA A 265 -2.10 -2.95 -14.63
CA ALA A 265 -3.17 -3.93 -14.71
C ALA A 265 -4.51 -3.25 -15.02
N PRO A 266 -5.42 -3.92 -15.75
CA PRO A 266 -6.77 -3.39 -15.94
C PRO A 266 -7.46 -3.21 -14.59
N ALA A 267 -8.31 -2.18 -14.47
CA ALA A 267 -9.14 -2.01 -13.28
C ALA A 267 -10.12 -3.20 -13.17
N PRO A 268 -10.33 -3.75 -11.97
CA PRO A 268 -11.30 -4.81 -11.78
C PRO A 268 -12.70 -4.31 -12.19
N LYS A 269 -13.42 -5.11 -12.97
CA LYS A 269 -14.83 -4.87 -13.25
C LYS A 269 -15.65 -5.38 -12.08
N VAL A 270 -16.47 -4.52 -11.49
CA VAL A 270 -17.32 -4.87 -10.35
C VAL A 270 -18.73 -4.35 -10.60
N SER A 271 -19.71 -5.20 -10.35
CA SER A 271 -21.13 -4.83 -10.32
C SER A 271 -21.76 -5.29 -9.01
N VAL A 272 -22.68 -4.50 -8.48
CA VAL A 272 -23.44 -4.84 -7.27
C VAL A 272 -24.91 -4.86 -7.60
N SER A 273 -25.55 -6.00 -7.39
CA SER A 273 -27.01 -6.11 -7.34
C SER A 273 -27.50 -6.13 -5.89
N TYR A 274 -28.73 -5.68 -5.67
CA TYR A 274 -29.36 -5.64 -4.36
C TYR A 274 -30.76 -6.23 -4.41
N ALA A 275 -31.22 -6.69 -3.23
CA ALA A 275 -32.61 -6.96 -2.94
C ALA A 275 -32.96 -6.29 -1.61
N LEU A 276 -33.95 -5.40 -1.63
CA LEU A 276 -34.45 -4.69 -0.45
C LEU A 276 -35.88 -5.13 -0.16
N THR A 277 -36.11 -5.64 1.04
CA THR A 277 -37.41 -6.10 1.51
C THR A 277 -37.92 -5.18 2.61
N GLN A 278 -39.11 -4.64 2.41
CA GLN A 278 -39.85 -3.91 3.44
C GLN A 278 -40.68 -4.89 4.27
N ILE A 279 -40.65 -4.75 5.60
CA ILE A 279 -41.47 -5.55 6.52
C ILE A 279 -42.52 -4.64 7.12
N CYS A 280 -43.78 -4.91 6.80
CA CYS A 280 -44.93 -4.09 7.15
C CYS A 280 -45.75 -4.72 8.30
N PRO A 281 -46.54 -3.92 9.04
CA PRO A 281 -47.48 -4.46 10.01
C PRO A 281 -48.44 -5.48 9.36
N ALA A 282 -48.73 -6.58 10.05
CA ALA A 282 -49.71 -7.55 9.58
C ALA A 282 -51.15 -7.01 9.71
N PRO A 283 -52.07 -7.32 8.77
CA PRO A 283 -53.48 -7.01 8.91
C PRO A 283 -54.05 -7.70 10.17
N GLY A 284 -54.51 -6.91 11.15
CA GLY A 284 -55.07 -7.42 12.42
C GLY A 284 -54.09 -7.49 13.60
N GLY A 285 -52.84 -7.05 13.45
CA GLY A 285 -51.81 -7.12 14.49
C GLY A 285 -51.15 -8.50 14.59
N GLY A 286 -49.85 -8.53 14.84
CA GLY A 286 -49.06 -9.77 14.86
C GLY A 286 -47.64 -9.59 14.30
N GLN A 287 -46.94 -10.69 14.02
CA GLN A 287 -45.62 -10.65 13.35
C GLN A 287 -45.74 -9.96 11.99
N GLY A 288 -44.81 -9.05 11.70
CA GLY A 288 -44.80 -8.27 10.46
C GLY A 288 -44.77 -9.15 9.20
N ARG A 289 -45.38 -8.64 8.13
CA ARG A 289 -45.42 -9.29 6.81
C ARG A 289 -44.32 -8.71 5.92
N ALA A 290 -43.44 -9.58 5.42
CA ALA A 290 -42.46 -9.20 4.40
C ALA A 290 -43.16 -8.93 3.05
N MET A 291 -42.82 -7.81 2.44
CA MET A 291 -43.25 -7.44 1.08
C MET A 291 -42.36 -8.10 0.03
N PRO A 292 -42.80 -8.19 -1.24
CA PRO A 292 -41.93 -8.59 -2.33
C PRO A 292 -40.65 -7.73 -2.35
N ALA A 293 -39.49 -8.36 -2.56
CA ALA A 293 -38.23 -7.65 -2.56
C ALA A 293 -38.11 -6.74 -3.80
N VAL A 294 -37.74 -5.48 -3.57
CA VAL A 294 -37.32 -4.57 -4.64
C VAL A 294 -35.90 -4.93 -5.03
N THR A 295 -35.72 -5.39 -6.26
CA THR A 295 -34.41 -5.82 -6.78
C THR A 295 -33.88 -4.84 -7.82
N GLY A 296 -32.56 -4.79 -7.95
CA GLY A 296 -31.92 -4.03 -9.01
C GLY A 296 -30.41 -4.04 -8.93
N SER A 297 -29.79 -3.28 -9.83
CA SER A 297 -28.34 -3.07 -9.84
C SER A 297 -28.00 -1.64 -9.43
N MET A 298 -26.85 -1.50 -8.78
CA MET A 298 -26.20 -0.20 -8.56
C MET A 298 -25.68 0.36 -9.89
N PRO A 299 -25.56 1.69 -10.02
CA PRO A 299 -25.01 2.33 -11.22
C PRO A 299 -23.58 1.87 -11.54
N GLU A 300 -23.15 2.08 -12.79
CA GLU A 300 -21.76 1.88 -13.18
C GLU A 300 -20.81 2.76 -12.36
N GLY A 301 -19.56 2.31 -12.18
CA GLY A 301 -18.56 3.01 -11.38
C GLY A 301 -18.33 2.44 -9.98
N VAL A 302 -19.04 1.38 -9.59
CA VAL A 302 -18.71 0.58 -8.40
C VAL A 302 -17.26 0.12 -8.47
N GLY A 303 -16.52 0.30 -7.36
CA GLY A 303 -15.08 0.00 -7.28
C GLY A 303 -14.16 1.15 -7.70
N ARG A 304 -14.68 2.19 -8.37
CA ARG A 304 -13.93 3.42 -8.72
C ARG A 304 -14.25 4.61 -7.82
N GLY A 305 -15.34 4.54 -7.07
CA GLY A 305 -15.79 5.61 -6.19
C GLY A 305 -17.13 5.30 -5.52
N THR A 306 -17.74 6.34 -4.97
CA THR A 306 -19.08 6.25 -4.37
C THR A 306 -20.14 6.33 -5.46
N VAL A 307 -21.08 5.38 -5.46
CA VAL A 307 -22.28 5.39 -6.29
C VAL A 307 -23.52 5.34 -5.39
N ALA A 308 -24.60 5.98 -5.82
CA ALA A 308 -25.85 6.01 -5.06
C ALA A 308 -27.06 5.76 -5.96
N LYS A 309 -28.12 5.19 -5.38
CA LYS A 309 -29.38 4.91 -6.07
C LYS A 309 -30.56 5.08 -5.13
N TYR A 310 -31.55 5.84 -5.56
CA TYR A 310 -32.83 5.91 -4.87
C TYR A 310 -33.66 4.66 -5.16
N VAL A 311 -34.31 4.12 -4.13
CA VAL A 311 -35.13 2.92 -4.22
C VAL A 311 -36.54 3.28 -3.83
N THR A 312 -37.48 3.11 -4.76
CA THR A 312 -38.90 3.24 -4.44
C THR A 312 -39.33 2.04 -3.61
N VAL A 313 -39.85 2.30 -2.42
CA VAL A 313 -40.49 1.31 -1.53
C VAL A 313 -41.93 1.77 -1.28
N ASP A 314 -42.89 0.91 -1.58
CA ASP A 314 -44.32 1.25 -1.63
C ASP A 314 -45.22 0.19 -0.96
N GLY A 315 -44.65 -0.67 -0.13
CA GLY A 315 -45.39 -1.74 0.54
C GLY A 315 -46.30 -1.25 1.67
N CYS A 316 -45.87 -0.26 2.46
CA CYS A 316 -46.67 0.41 3.49
C CYS A 316 -46.08 1.77 3.87
N ALA A 317 -46.91 2.64 4.45
CA ALA A 317 -46.49 3.96 4.94
C ALA A 317 -45.58 3.88 6.18
N ASP A 318 -45.92 2.99 7.13
CA ASP A 318 -45.20 2.82 8.39
C ASP A 318 -44.59 1.41 8.50
N PRO A 319 -43.41 1.17 7.90
CA PRO A 319 -42.73 -0.11 8.02
C PRO A 319 -42.21 -0.37 9.43
N LEU A 320 -42.14 -1.66 9.80
CA LEU A 320 -41.51 -2.10 11.04
C LEU A 320 -39.98 -2.19 10.88
N SER A 321 -39.53 -2.71 9.74
CA SER A 321 -38.12 -2.93 9.44
C SER A 321 -37.85 -3.01 7.94
N TYR A 322 -36.58 -2.88 7.59
CA TYR A 322 -36.04 -3.16 6.26
C TYR A 322 -35.01 -4.27 6.36
N ALA A 323 -34.98 -5.15 5.36
CA ALA A 323 -33.96 -6.17 5.20
C ALA A 323 -33.28 -6.02 3.83
N ILE A 324 -31.94 -6.03 3.80
CA ILE A 324 -31.17 -5.86 2.57
C ILE A 324 -30.21 -7.02 2.35
N SER A 325 -30.18 -7.53 1.13
CA SER A 325 -29.09 -8.36 0.63
C SER A 325 -28.46 -7.72 -0.60
N ALA A 326 -27.19 -8.05 -0.84
CA ALA A 326 -26.48 -7.59 -2.02
C ALA A 326 -25.51 -8.64 -2.53
N THR A 327 -25.40 -8.74 -3.84
CA THR A 327 -24.48 -9.64 -4.53
C THR A 327 -23.45 -8.81 -5.29
N VAL A 328 -22.19 -8.99 -4.95
CA VAL A 328 -21.06 -8.46 -5.72
C VAL A 328 -20.72 -9.47 -6.79
N THR A 329 -20.61 -9.04 -8.04
CA THR A 329 -20.11 -9.85 -9.16
C THR A 329 -18.87 -9.20 -9.73
N PHE A 330 -17.83 -9.99 -9.93
CA PHE A 330 -16.54 -9.57 -10.48
C PHE A 330 -16.47 -9.88 -11.98
N GLY A 331 -15.55 -9.22 -12.68
CA GLY A 331 -15.39 -9.35 -14.13
C GLY A 331 -15.01 -10.76 -14.61
N ASP A 332 -14.52 -11.62 -13.71
CA ASP A 332 -14.27 -13.05 -13.96
C ASP A 332 -15.51 -13.93 -13.78
N GLY A 333 -16.66 -13.32 -13.48
CA GLY A 333 -17.95 -13.99 -13.27
C GLY A 333 -18.14 -14.54 -11.86
N HIS A 334 -17.13 -14.51 -10.99
CA HIS A 334 -17.31 -14.93 -9.62
C HIS A 334 -18.13 -13.89 -8.85
N GLY A 335 -18.98 -14.34 -7.94
CA GLY A 335 -19.77 -13.45 -7.10
C GLY A 335 -19.90 -13.93 -5.66
N SER A 336 -20.32 -13.04 -4.78
CA SER A 336 -20.60 -13.35 -3.39
C SER A 336 -21.72 -12.45 -2.87
N THR A 337 -22.59 -13.04 -2.05
CA THR A 337 -23.80 -12.41 -1.53
C THR A 337 -23.66 -12.16 -0.04
N VAL A 338 -24.05 -10.97 0.41
CA VAL A 338 -24.12 -10.57 1.82
C VAL A 338 -25.58 -10.32 2.18
N GLY A 339 -25.99 -10.76 3.36
CA GLY A 339 -27.34 -10.59 3.90
C GLY A 339 -28.26 -11.80 3.68
N PRO A 340 -29.56 -11.66 4.01
CA PRO A 340 -30.23 -10.42 4.38
C PRO A 340 -29.80 -9.89 5.75
N ILE A 341 -29.55 -8.58 5.83
CA ILE A 341 -29.31 -7.87 7.09
C ILE A 341 -30.55 -7.03 7.36
N SER A 342 -31.16 -7.20 8.53
CA SER A 342 -32.39 -6.51 8.92
C SER A 342 -32.13 -5.45 9.98
N GLN A 343 -32.77 -4.29 9.85
CA GLN A 343 -32.81 -3.25 10.86
C GLN A 343 -34.20 -2.63 10.97
N ILE A 344 -34.51 -2.06 12.14
CA ILE A 344 -35.76 -1.31 12.35
C ILE A 344 -35.89 -0.16 11.34
N ALA A 345 -37.12 0.23 11.02
CA ALA A 345 -37.40 1.16 9.92
C ALA A 345 -36.71 2.54 10.04
N SER A 346 -36.39 2.98 11.25
CA SER A 346 -35.69 4.24 11.50
C SER A 346 -34.16 4.13 11.48
N ALA A 347 -33.61 2.91 11.38
CA ALA A 347 -32.18 2.66 11.43
C ALA A 347 -31.62 2.38 10.03
N GLY A 348 -30.56 3.09 9.67
CA GLY A 348 -29.76 2.77 8.49
C GLY A 348 -29.06 1.42 8.62
N ILE A 349 -28.80 0.78 7.47
CA ILE A 349 -28.00 -0.45 7.40
C ILE A 349 -26.66 -0.08 6.78
N THR A 350 -25.55 -0.59 7.33
CA THR A 350 -24.25 -0.57 6.64
C THR A 350 -23.63 -1.96 6.71
N ALA A 351 -23.28 -2.49 5.55
CA ALA A 351 -22.76 -3.83 5.37
C ALA A 351 -21.41 -3.77 4.65
N GLY A 352 -20.43 -4.53 5.15
CA GLY A 352 -19.23 -4.81 4.39
C GLY A 352 -19.56 -5.73 3.23
N LEU A 353 -19.07 -5.39 2.04
CA LEU A 353 -19.18 -6.19 0.84
C LEU A 353 -17.79 -6.74 0.44
N PRO A 354 -17.74 -7.89 -0.26
CA PRO A 354 -16.53 -8.39 -0.90
C PRO A 354 -15.83 -7.32 -1.73
N GLY A 355 -14.49 -7.37 -1.75
CA GLY A 355 -13.68 -6.41 -2.51
C GLY A 355 -13.41 -5.07 -1.84
N GLY A 356 -13.55 -5.00 -0.51
CA GLY A 356 -13.31 -3.76 0.22
C GLY A 356 -14.36 -2.70 -0.10
N LEU A 357 -15.58 -3.12 -0.40
CA LEU A 357 -16.73 -2.26 -0.64
C LEU A 357 -17.61 -2.22 0.61
N SER A 358 -18.43 -1.18 0.74
CA SER A 358 -19.49 -1.09 1.73
C SER A 358 -20.78 -0.67 1.06
N LEU A 359 -21.89 -1.30 1.45
CA LEU A 359 -23.24 -0.92 1.07
C LEU A 359 -23.91 -0.27 2.27
N SER A 360 -24.54 0.88 2.07
CA SER A 360 -25.37 1.54 3.06
C SER A 360 -26.79 1.75 2.54
N TRP A 361 -27.78 1.54 3.39
CA TRP A 361 -29.18 1.89 3.18
C TRP A 361 -29.56 3.00 4.15
N ASP A 362 -30.08 4.10 3.63
CA ASP A 362 -30.69 5.18 4.40
C ASP A 362 -32.21 5.16 4.21
N PRO A 363 -32.99 4.77 5.23
CA PRO A 363 -34.44 4.75 5.16
C PRO A 363 -35.08 6.15 5.13
N SER A 364 -34.36 7.21 5.53
CA SER A 364 -34.93 8.57 5.61
C SER A 364 -35.09 9.20 4.22
N VAL A 365 -34.20 8.84 3.30
CA VAL A 365 -34.19 9.32 1.91
C VAL A 365 -34.38 8.19 0.89
N HIS A 366 -34.68 6.97 1.38
CA HIS A 366 -34.79 5.75 0.60
C HIS A 366 -33.65 5.57 -0.42
N GLN A 367 -32.41 5.61 0.07
CA GLN A 367 -31.23 5.58 -0.80
C GLN A 367 -30.27 4.45 -0.43
N LEU A 368 -29.79 3.75 -1.45
CA LEU A 368 -28.64 2.85 -1.38
C LEU A 368 -27.37 3.57 -1.81
N VAL A 369 -26.29 3.36 -1.08
CA VAL A 369 -24.96 3.90 -1.38
C VAL A 369 -23.95 2.77 -1.35
N VAL A 370 -23.18 2.60 -2.43
CA VAL A 370 -22.00 1.74 -2.46
C VAL A 370 -20.76 2.61 -2.55
N ARG A 371 -19.78 2.36 -1.69
CA ARG A 371 -18.49 3.06 -1.69
C ARG A 371 -17.36 2.14 -1.28
N PRO A 372 -16.09 2.49 -1.56
CA PRO A 372 -14.96 1.84 -0.94
C PRO A 372 -15.08 1.89 0.59
N ALA A 373 -14.86 0.77 1.26
CA ALA A 373 -14.85 0.66 2.72
C ALA A 373 -13.58 1.32 3.29
N ALA A 374 -13.53 1.58 4.61
CA ALA A 374 -12.31 2.07 5.26
C ALA A 374 -11.11 1.10 5.14
N SER A 375 -11.38 -0.18 4.89
CA SER A 375 -10.41 -1.22 4.54
C SER A 375 -10.17 -1.35 3.02
N SER A 376 -10.50 -0.32 2.23
CA SER A 376 -10.28 -0.32 0.78
C SER A 376 -8.83 -0.54 0.42
N CYS A 377 -8.61 -1.20 -0.72
CA CYS A 377 -7.28 -1.43 -1.28
C CYS A 377 -6.46 -0.13 -1.35
N LYS A 378 -5.27 -0.11 -0.74
CA LYS A 378 -4.40 1.09 -0.68
C LYS A 378 -3.30 1.09 -1.73
N GLY A 379 -3.04 -0.06 -2.36
CA GLY A 379 -1.90 -0.31 -3.25
C GLY A 379 -2.11 0.02 -4.72
N VAL A 380 -3.24 0.63 -5.08
CA VAL A 380 -3.71 0.83 -6.46
C VAL A 380 -3.93 2.32 -6.74
N TYR A 381 -3.64 2.76 -7.95
CA TYR A 381 -3.89 4.13 -8.43
C TYR A 381 -4.86 4.16 -9.61
#